data_AF-A0A533XY45-F1
#
_entry.id   AF-A0A533XY45-F1
#
_cell.length_a   1.000
_cell.length_b   1.000
_cell.length_c   1.000
_cell.angle_alpha   90.00
_cell.angle_beta   90.00
_cell.angle_gamma   90.00
#
_symmetry.space_group_name_H-M   'P 1'
#
loop_
_entity.id
_entity.type
_entity.pdbx_description
1 polymer ?
#
loop_
_entity_poly.entity_id
_entity_poly.type
_entity_poly.pdbx_seq_one_letter_code
_entity_poly.pdbx_strand_id
1 'polypeptide(L)' 'MTWHYTLLVEPNETADRAFVADNPGDWMLHCHVTDHQESGIMAVIRVS' A
#
# COMPACT_ATOMS: atom_id res chain seq x y z
N MET A 1 10.61 -1.97 -14.97
CA MET A 1 9.98 -1.58 -13.68
C MET A 1 9.48 -0.15 -13.84
N THR A 2 8.22 0.07 -13.50
CA THR A 2 7.53 1.35 -13.62
C THR A 2 7.07 1.82 -12.25
N TRP A 3 7.04 3.13 -12.03
CA TRP A 3 6.59 3.71 -10.77
C TRP A 3 5.07 3.68 -10.69
N HIS A 4 4.55 3.14 -9.58
CA HIS A 4 3.12 3.09 -9.29
C HIS A 4 2.90 3.31 -7.80
N TYR A 5 1.83 4.03 -7.46
CA TYR A 5 1.41 4.29 -6.07
C TYR A 5 0.27 3.34 -5.65
N THR A 6 -0.56 2.94 -6.61
CA THR A 6 -1.68 2.03 -6.43
C THR A 6 -1.63 0.97 -7.52
N LEU A 7 -2.02 -0.25 -7.18
CA LEU A 7 -2.14 -1.37 -8.11
C LEU A 7 -3.47 -2.07 -7.88
N LEU A 8 -4.12 -2.50 -8.96
CA LEU A 8 -5.20 -3.48 -8.90
C LEU A 8 -4.63 -4.87 -8.61
N VAL A 9 -5.20 -5.56 -7.63
CA VAL A 9 -4.89 -6.97 -7.32
C VAL A 9 -6.21 -7.71 -7.35
N GLU A 10 -6.35 -8.64 -8.30
CA GLU A 10 -7.56 -9.43 -8.47
C GLU A 10 -7.71 -10.52 -7.38
N PRO A 11 -8.90 -11.10 -7.19
CA PRO A 11 -9.09 -12.21 -6.27
C PRO A 11 -8.15 -13.38 -6.59
N ASN A 12 -7.39 -13.83 -5.58
CA ASN A 12 -6.34 -14.87 -5.69
C ASN A 12 -5.10 -14.47 -6.52
N GLU A 13 -4.95 -13.20 -6.91
CA GLU A 13 -3.71 -12.69 -7.47
C GLU A 13 -2.69 -12.37 -6.37
N THR A 14 -1.41 -12.50 -6.68
CA THR A 14 -0.30 -12.03 -5.84
C THR A 14 0.55 -11.04 -6.62
N ALA A 15 0.93 -9.94 -5.98
CA ALA A 15 1.76 -8.90 -6.60
C ALA A 15 3.02 -8.63 -5.78
N ASP A 16 4.18 -8.74 -6.43
CA ASP A 16 5.48 -8.39 -5.83
C ASP A 16 5.85 -6.95 -6.16
N ARG A 17 6.09 -6.11 -5.14
CA ARG A 17 6.42 -4.69 -5.32
C ARG A 17 7.60 -4.29 -4.44
N ALA A 18 8.39 -3.35 -4.94
CA ALA A 18 9.48 -2.70 -4.21
C ALA A 18 9.26 -1.19 -4.24
N PHE A 19 9.62 -0.52 -3.14
CA PHE A 19 9.56 0.93 -2.99
C PHE A 19 10.79 1.42 -2.23
N VAL A 20 11.13 2.70 -2.40
CA VAL A 20 12.22 3.35 -1.67
C VAL A 20 11.60 4.15 -0.52
N ALA A 21 11.99 3.82 0.70
CA ALA A 21 11.53 4.48 1.93
C ALA A 21 12.60 5.47 2.43
N ASP A 22 12.77 6.59 1.73
CA ASP A 22 13.85 7.57 1.95
C ASP A 22 13.45 8.76 2.84
N ASN A 23 12.20 8.83 3.30
CA ASN A 23 11.71 9.89 4.17
C ASN A 23 11.12 9.33 5.48
N PRO A 24 11.62 9.75 6.67
CA PRO A 24 11.11 9.26 7.96
C PRO A 24 9.62 9.54 8.17
N GLY A 25 8.96 8.67 8.93
CA GLY A 25 7.58 8.86 9.37
C GLY A 25 6.71 7.60 9.29
N ASP A 26 5.41 7.85 9.38
CA ASP A 26 4.35 6.84 9.41
C ASP A 26 3.70 6.80 8.02
N TRP A 27 3.91 5.73 7.29
CA TRP A 27 3.42 5.59 5.92
C TRP A 27 2.23 4.64 5.89
N MET A 28 1.15 5.05 5.25
CA MET A 28 -0.06 4.23 5.11
C MET A 28 0.09 3.27 3.94
N LEU A 29 -0.19 1.99 4.20
CA LEU A 29 -0.45 0.99 3.18
C LEU A 29 -1.91 0.57 3.32
N HIS A 30 -2.76 0.84 2.33
CA HIS A 30 -4.20 0.58 2.45
C HIS A 30 -4.84 0.23 1.12
N CYS A 31 -6.06 -0.33 1.19
CA CYS A 31 -6.91 -0.46 0.01
C CYS A 31 -7.41 0.91 -0.43
N HIS A 32 -7.43 1.18 -1.74
CA HIS A 32 -7.92 2.45 -2.28
C HIS A 32 -9.42 2.45 -2.59
N VAL A 33 -10.14 1.38 -2.22
CA VAL A 33 -11.61 1.38 -2.16
C VAL A 33 -12.01 1.98 -0.80
N THR A 34 -12.68 3.13 -0.81
CA THR A 34 -12.97 3.92 0.40
C THR A 34 -13.64 3.09 1.49
N ASP A 35 -14.69 2.33 1.17
CA ASP A 35 -15.41 1.50 2.13
C ASP A 35 -14.50 0.44 2.78
N HIS A 36 -13.51 -0.08 2.04
CA HIS A 36 -12.54 -1.04 2.56
C HIS A 36 -11.51 -0.36 3.46
N GLN A 37 -11.07 0.85 3.11
CA GLN A 37 -10.19 1.65 3.96
C GLN A 37 -10.89 1.99 5.28
N GLU A 38 -12.11 2.52 5.23
CA GLU A 38 -12.87 2.93 6.42
C GLU A 38 -13.24 1.76 7.33
N SER A 39 -13.42 0.57 6.75
CA SER A 39 -13.61 -0.68 7.51
C SER A 39 -12.31 -1.29 8.05
N GLY A 40 -11.15 -0.69 7.76
CA GLY A 40 -9.88 -1.01 8.40
C GLY A 40 -8.90 -1.85 7.56
N ILE A 41 -9.08 -1.98 6.24
CA ILE A 41 -8.08 -2.60 5.35
C ILE A 41 -6.90 -1.63 5.14
N MET A 42 -6.09 -1.51 6.19
CA MET A 42 -4.95 -0.63 6.28
C MET A 42 -3.86 -1.21 7.18
N ALA A 43 -2.63 -0.77 6.96
CA ALA A 43 -1.45 -1.03 7.76
C ALA A 43 -0.56 0.23 7.79
N VAL A 44 0.30 0.32 8.80
CA VAL A 44 1.28 1.40 8.93
C VAL A 44 2.68 0.81 8.79
N ILE A 45 3.50 1.45 7.97
CA ILE A 45 4.93 1.20 7.86
C ILE A 45 5.66 2.33 8.58
N ARG A 46 6.52 1.99 9.53
CA ARG A 46 7.39 2.94 10.22
C ARG A 46 8.72 3.04 9.51
N VAL A 47 9.07 4.24 9.06
CA VAL A 47 10.40 4.59 8.55
C VAL A 47 11.05 5.48 9.60
N SER A 48 12.20 5.06 10.13
CA SER A 48 12.93 5.75 11.20
C SER A 48 14.39 5.94 10.83
#